data_AF-A0A2D8DAE1-F1
#
_entry.id   AF-A0A2D8DAE1-F1
#
_cell.length_a   1.000
_cell.length_b   1.000
_cell.length_c   1.000
_cell.angle_alpha   90.00
_cell.angle_beta   90.00
_cell.angle_gamma   90.00
#
_symmetry.space_group_name_H-M   'P 1'
#
loop_
_entity.id
_entity.type
_entity.pdbx_description
1 polymer ?
#
loop_
_entity_poly.entity_id
_entity_poly.type
_entity_poly.pdbx_seq_one_letter_code
_entity_poly.pdbx_strand_id
1 'polypeptide(L)'
;MMLRERTGGQHQATEDAFASYDLAIPAHYRAFLTAHAVALPGLELAVTGRGWTGFTPRLPLLADDLAAMGAWLPPPMIASDLGDAGVWGAQYVLEGSKLGGRMLARIVPESLASSYLSPADSMSADWQDFCAAFDAAALEKDDIWLEEACDAAIETFQFFRRAAIAVAEDLN
;
A
#
# COMPACT_ATOMS: atom_id res chain seq x y z
N MET A 1 -6.46 -11.02 -14.51
CA MET A 1 -6.45 -9.54 -14.52
C MET A 1 -5.04 -9.09 -14.85
N MET A 2 -4.87 -8.29 -15.90
CA MET A 2 -3.57 -7.91 -16.49
C MET A 2 -2.60 -7.30 -15.46
N LEU A 3 -3.09 -6.43 -14.56
CA LEU A 3 -2.28 -5.86 -13.49
C LEU A 3 -1.58 -6.93 -12.65
N ARG A 4 -2.31 -7.96 -12.21
CA ARG A 4 -1.77 -9.05 -11.38
C ARG A 4 -0.62 -9.79 -12.07
N GLU A 5 -0.76 -10.05 -13.37
CA GLU A 5 0.26 -10.74 -14.16
C GLU A 5 1.50 -9.86 -14.36
N ARG A 6 1.30 -8.57 -14.63
CA ARG A 6 2.38 -7.61 -14.89
C ARG A 6 3.13 -7.19 -13.63
N THR A 7 2.49 -7.17 -12.46
CA THR A 7 3.12 -6.72 -11.21
C THR A 7 3.61 -7.85 -10.32
N GLY A 8 3.44 -9.13 -10.69
CA GLY A 8 3.82 -10.27 -9.85
C GLY A 8 5.28 -10.23 -9.36
N GLY A 9 6.23 -9.87 -10.23
CA GLY A 9 7.63 -9.71 -9.83
C GLY A 9 7.88 -8.54 -8.88
N GLN A 10 7.12 -7.44 -9.01
CA GLN A 10 7.24 -6.30 -8.10
C GLN A 10 6.59 -6.55 -6.75
N HIS A 11 5.51 -7.34 -6.71
CA HIS A 11 4.92 -7.83 -5.46
C HIS A 11 5.96 -8.62 -4.66
N GLN A 12 6.56 -9.65 -5.28
CA GLN A 12 7.59 -10.47 -4.63
C GLN A 12 8.77 -9.62 -4.14
N ALA A 13 9.29 -8.73 -4.99
CA ALA A 13 10.41 -7.86 -4.61
C ALA A 13 10.06 -6.90 -3.45
N THR A 14 8.79 -6.55 -3.28
CA THR A 14 8.32 -5.75 -2.15
C THR A 14 8.23 -6.61 -0.88
N GLU A 15 7.70 -7.83 -0.98
CA GLU A 15 7.69 -8.80 0.12
C GLU A 15 9.12 -9.09 0.63
N ASP A 16 10.05 -9.33 -0.29
CA ASP A 16 11.46 -9.59 0.04
C ASP A 16 12.10 -8.41 0.79
N ALA A 17 11.77 -7.17 0.40
CA ALA A 17 12.29 -5.97 1.08
C ALA A 17 11.70 -5.77 2.49
N PHE A 18 10.51 -6.32 2.76
CA PHE A 18 9.90 -6.32 4.08
C PHE A 18 10.21 -7.59 4.90
N ALA A 19 10.90 -8.58 4.33
CA ALA A 19 11.15 -9.86 4.98
C ALA A 19 12.01 -9.77 6.26
N SER A 20 12.86 -8.74 6.39
CA SER A 20 13.67 -8.51 7.60
C SER A 20 12.90 -7.92 8.79
N TYR A 21 11.67 -7.48 8.57
CA TYR A 21 10.84 -6.87 9.60
C TYR A 21 10.06 -7.95 10.36
N ASP A 22 10.64 -8.45 11.44
CA ASP A 22 9.95 -9.35 12.36
C ASP A 22 8.87 -8.60 13.16
N LEU A 23 7.61 -8.71 12.73
CA LEU A 23 6.50 -7.97 13.33
C LEU A 23 6.15 -8.44 14.75
N ALA A 24 6.69 -9.58 15.20
CA ALA A 24 6.58 -10.00 16.60
C ALA A 24 7.48 -9.16 17.53
N ILE A 25 8.49 -8.48 16.98
CA ILE A 25 9.40 -7.61 17.73
C ILE A 25 8.89 -6.16 17.64
N PRO A 26 8.53 -5.51 18.77
CA PRO A 26 7.94 -4.17 18.75
C PRO A 26 8.78 -3.11 18.02
N ALA A 27 10.11 -3.18 18.12
CA ALA A 27 11.00 -2.25 17.42
C ALA A 27 10.95 -2.42 15.89
N HIS A 28 10.89 -3.66 15.41
CA HIS A 28 10.80 -3.98 13.98
C HIS A 28 9.40 -3.67 13.45
N TYR A 29 8.34 -3.93 14.24
CA TYR A 29 6.99 -3.52 13.87
C TYR A 29 6.87 -1.99 13.75
N ARG A 30 7.44 -1.23 14.69
CA ARG A 30 7.50 0.23 14.57
C ARG A 30 8.23 0.65 13.29
N ALA A 31 9.37 0.05 12.98
CA ALA A 31 10.11 0.34 11.75
C ALA A 31 9.30 0.00 10.50
N PHE A 32 8.56 -1.11 10.51
CA PHE A 32 7.63 -1.48 9.43
C PHE A 32 6.55 -0.41 9.22
N LEU A 33 5.94 0.09 10.30
CA LEU A 33 4.97 1.18 10.23
C LEU A 33 5.62 2.48 9.74
N THR A 34 6.83 2.80 10.20
CA THR A 34 7.60 3.96 9.73
C THR A 34 7.86 3.87 8.22
N ALA A 35 8.27 2.72 7.69
CA ALA A 35 8.47 2.53 6.25
C ALA A 35 7.18 2.76 5.46
N HIS A 36 6.03 2.29 5.96
CA HIS A 36 4.74 2.62 5.36
C HIS A 36 4.42 4.12 5.48
N ALA A 37 4.77 4.77 6.58
CA ALA A 37 4.48 6.18 6.79
C ALA A 37 5.35 7.12 5.93
N VAL A 38 6.53 6.65 5.51
CA VAL A 38 7.35 7.33 4.50
C VAL A 38 6.68 7.23 3.11
N ALA A 39 6.07 6.09 2.77
CA ALA A 39 5.52 5.85 1.43
C ALA A 39 4.05 6.31 1.25
N LEU A 40 3.18 5.92 2.17
CA LEU A 40 1.73 5.98 2.03
C LEU A 40 1.17 7.40 1.81
N PRO A 41 1.61 8.46 2.54
CA PRO A 41 0.98 9.78 2.42
C PRO A 41 1.03 10.37 1.01
N GLY A 42 2.18 10.23 0.33
CA GLY A 42 2.36 10.74 -1.03
C GLY A 42 1.45 10.03 -2.03
N LEU A 43 1.32 8.71 -1.89
CA LEU A 43 0.46 7.90 -2.74
C LEU A 43 -1.03 8.16 -2.50
N GLU A 44 -1.46 8.24 -1.23
CA GLU A 44 -2.86 8.52 -0.89
C GLU A 44 -3.28 9.91 -1.36
N LEU A 45 -2.40 10.90 -1.25
CA LEU A 45 -2.65 12.25 -1.79
C LEU A 45 -2.86 12.23 -3.31
N ALA A 46 -2.07 11.42 -4.04
CA ALA A 46 -2.15 11.37 -5.49
C ALA A 46 -3.44 10.71 -6.03
N VAL A 47 -4.10 9.86 -5.23
CA VAL A 47 -5.26 9.07 -5.66
C VAL A 47 -6.59 9.44 -4.99
N THR A 48 -6.58 10.14 -3.85
CA THR A 48 -7.81 10.45 -3.11
C THR A 48 -8.75 11.32 -3.93
N GLY A 49 -10.02 10.89 -4.04
CA GLY A 49 -11.04 11.60 -4.82
C GLY A 49 -10.92 11.42 -6.34
N ARG A 50 -10.07 10.50 -6.81
CA ARG A 50 -9.84 10.19 -8.23
C ARG A 50 -10.03 8.68 -8.47
N GLY A 51 -10.20 8.29 -9.73
CA GLY A 51 -10.31 6.88 -10.11
C GLY A 51 -11.53 6.21 -9.47
N TRP A 52 -11.31 5.09 -8.77
CA TRP A 52 -12.35 4.35 -8.08
C TRP A 52 -12.86 5.11 -6.84
N THR A 53 -14.18 5.31 -6.75
CA THR A 53 -14.80 6.11 -5.68
C THR A 53 -14.86 5.40 -4.32
N GLY A 54 -14.60 4.09 -4.27
CA GLY A 54 -14.54 3.33 -3.03
C GLY A 54 -13.23 3.48 -2.26
N PHE A 55 -12.23 4.17 -2.84
CA PHE A 55 -10.93 4.34 -2.20
C PHE A 55 -11.06 5.12 -0.89
N THR A 56 -10.51 4.54 0.19
CA THR A 56 -10.48 5.16 1.52
C THR A 56 -9.04 5.23 2.01
N PRO A 57 -8.50 6.43 2.30
CA PRO A 57 -7.15 6.59 2.83
C PRO A 57 -7.02 5.98 4.23
N ARG A 58 -5.85 5.40 4.51
CA ARG A 58 -5.50 4.70 5.76
C ARG A 58 -4.45 5.44 6.58
N LEU A 59 -3.91 6.56 6.08
CA LEU A 59 -2.93 7.36 6.83
C LEU A 59 -3.35 7.68 8.28
N PRO A 60 -4.62 8.03 8.59
CA PRO A 60 -5.01 8.26 9.98
C PRO A 60 -4.78 7.04 10.89
N LEU A 61 -5.11 5.83 10.41
CA LEU A 61 -4.91 4.59 11.17
C LEU A 61 -3.41 4.32 11.41
N LEU A 62 -2.59 4.59 10.40
CA LEU A 62 -1.14 4.45 10.51
C LEU A 62 -0.52 5.44 11.51
N ALA A 63 -1.02 6.68 11.50
CA ALA A 63 -0.59 7.71 12.44
C ALA A 63 -0.97 7.35 13.88
N ASP A 64 -2.19 6.85 14.09
CA ASP A 64 -2.68 6.43 15.40
C ASP A 64 -1.87 5.23 15.94
N ASP A 65 -1.59 4.22 15.11
CA ASP A 65 -0.77 3.06 15.51
C ASP A 65 0.67 3.50 15.87
N LEU A 66 1.30 4.39 15.09
CA LEU A 66 2.61 4.95 15.42
C LEU A 66 2.61 5.75 16.72
N ALA A 67 1.59 6.59 16.93
CA ALA A 67 1.45 7.40 18.14
C ALA A 67 1.26 6.52 19.39
N ALA A 68 0.50 5.42 19.29
CA ALA A 68 0.34 4.45 20.36
C ALA A 68 1.68 3.78 20.77
N MET A 69 2.64 3.72 19.85
CA MET A 69 4.00 3.23 20.09
C MET A 69 5.00 4.34 20.48
N GLY A 70 4.52 5.58 20.70
CA GLY A 70 5.36 6.73 21.04
C GLY A 70 6.19 7.27 19.87
N ALA A 71 5.79 6.98 18.62
CA ALA A 71 6.44 7.45 17.41
C ALA A 71 5.63 8.54 16.72
N TRP A 72 6.32 9.36 15.91
CA TRP A 72 5.71 10.39 15.07
C TRP A 72 5.75 9.97 13.60
N LEU A 73 4.86 10.54 12.79
CA LEU A 73 4.95 10.38 11.34
C LEU A 73 6.31 10.95 10.84
N PRO A 74 7.09 10.17 10.08
CA PRO A 74 8.28 10.67 9.41
C PRO A 74 7.88 11.60 8.25
N PRO A 75 8.83 12.41 7.73
CA PRO A 75 8.64 13.11 6.47
C PRO A 75 8.32 12.12 5.33
N PRO A 76 7.26 12.33 4.54
CA PRO A 76 6.91 11.43 3.46
C PRO A 76 7.84 11.61 2.26
N MET A 77 8.06 10.53 1.52
CA MET A 77 8.57 10.62 0.16
C MET A 77 7.55 11.30 -0.75
N ILE A 78 8.05 12.02 -1.75
CA ILE A 78 7.23 12.70 -2.74
C ILE A 78 6.91 11.69 -3.85
N ALA A 79 5.62 11.39 -4.05
CA ALA A 79 5.15 10.61 -5.18
C ALA A 79 5.13 11.46 -6.45
N SER A 80 5.39 10.83 -7.60
CA SER A 80 5.19 11.46 -8.91
C SER A 80 3.70 11.75 -9.12
N ASP A 81 3.41 12.78 -9.93
CA ASP A 81 2.04 13.02 -10.35
C ASP A 81 1.52 11.86 -11.20
N LEU A 82 0.25 11.52 -11.01
CA LEU A 82 -0.40 10.40 -11.69
C LEU A 82 -1.43 10.93 -12.69
N GLY A 83 -1.33 10.46 -13.93
CA GLY A 83 -2.41 10.57 -14.90
C GLY A 83 -3.63 9.72 -14.48
N ASP A 84 -4.74 9.86 -15.21
CA ASP A 84 -6.00 9.21 -14.84
C ASP A 84 -5.88 7.68 -14.81
N ALA A 85 -5.19 7.07 -15.77
CA ALA A 85 -4.88 5.63 -15.75
C ALA A 85 -4.01 5.24 -14.56
N GLY A 86 -2.99 6.04 -14.28
CA GLY A 86 -2.03 5.79 -13.21
C GLY A 86 -2.67 5.75 -11.83
N VAL A 87 -3.72 6.54 -11.60
CA VAL A 87 -4.51 6.48 -10.36
C VAL A 87 -5.07 5.09 -10.11
N TRP A 88 -5.63 4.43 -11.13
CA TRP A 88 -6.17 3.08 -10.99
C TRP A 88 -5.08 2.06 -10.68
N GLY A 89 -3.91 2.21 -11.32
CA GLY A 89 -2.72 1.39 -11.04
C GLY A 89 -2.25 1.51 -9.59
N ALA A 90 -2.15 2.73 -9.07
CA ALA A 90 -1.76 2.97 -7.69
C ALA A 90 -2.82 2.45 -6.70
N GLN A 91 -4.11 2.69 -6.98
CA GLN A 91 -5.22 2.16 -6.16
C GLN A 91 -5.22 0.63 -6.12
N TYR A 92 -4.92 -0.06 -7.24
CA TYR A 92 -4.79 -1.52 -7.25
C TYR A 92 -3.79 -2.03 -6.20
N VAL A 93 -2.63 -1.38 -6.08
CA VAL A 93 -1.60 -1.76 -5.11
C VAL A 93 -2.03 -1.42 -3.68
N LEU A 94 -2.59 -0.22 -3.47
CA LEU A 94 -3.02 0.24 -2.15
C LEU A 94 -4.18 -0.62 -1.60
N GLU A 95 -5.17 -0.92 -2.42
CA GLU A 95 -6.31 -1.78 -2.05
C GLU A 95 -5.86 -3.23 -1.87
N GLY A 96 -5.02 -3.74 -2.77
CA GLY A 96 -4.47 -5.09 -2.69
C GLY A 96 -3.64 -5.31 -1.42
N SER A 97 -2.90 -4.30 -0.96
CA SER A 97 -2.06 -4.38 0.25
C SER A 97 -2.87 -4.68 1.53
N LYS A 98 -4.17 -4.35 1.56
CA LYS A 98 -5.06 -4.64 2.70
C LYS A 98 -5.23 -6.14 2.93
N LEU A 99 -5.20 -6.95 1.87
CA LEU A 99 -5.30 -8.42 1.97
C LEU A 99 -4.12 -9.02 2.73
N GLY A 100 -2.90 -8.60 2.37
CA GLY A 100 -1.68 -9.01 3.07
C GLY A 100 -1.63 -8.47 4.50
N GLY A 101 -2.08 -7.22 4.70
CA GLY A 101 -2.14 -6.59 6.01
C GLY A 101 -2.91 -7.42 7.04
N ARG A 102 -4.07 -7.98 6.66
CA ARG A 102 -4.85 -8.85 7.55
C ARG A 102 -4.07 -10.08 8.03
N MET A 103 -3.19 -10.64 7.21
CA MET A 103 -2.34 -11.77 7.62
C MET A 103 -1.23 -11.29 8.56
N LEU A 104 -0.60 -10.15 8.25
CA LEU A 104 0.45 -9.55 9.06
C LEU A 104 -0.04 -9.13 10.44
N ALA A 105 -1.28 -8.63 10.55
CA ALA A 105 -1.90 -8.24 11.82
C ALA A 105 -1.93 -9.40 12.85
N ARG A 106 -1.98 -10.66 12.40
CA ARG A 106 -1.98 -11.84 13.28
C ARG A 106 -0.62 -12.13 13.93
N ILE A 107 0.45 -11.53 13.41
CA ILE A 107 1.82 -11.71 13.90
C ILE A 107 2.16 -10.62 14.93
N VAL A 108 1.47 -9.47 14.85
CA VAL A 108 1.66 -8.36 15.77
C VAL A 108 1.20 -8.77 17.18
N PRO A 109 2.01 -8.54 18.23
CA PRO A 109 1.60 -8.81 19.62
C PRO A 109 0.30 -8.09 19.99
N GLU A 110 -0.60 -8.77 20.70
CA GLU A 110 -1.92 -8.23 21.10
C GLU A 110 -1.83 -6.93 21.93
N SER A 111 -0.69 -6.67 22.57
CA SER A 111 -0.43 -5.45 23.34
C SER A 111 -0.12 -4.22 22.48
N LEU A 112 0.09 -4.37 21.16
CA LEU A 112 0.39 -3.28 20.23
C LEU A 112 -0.84 -2.95 19.37
N ALA A 113 -0.99 -1.67 19.04
CA ALA A 113 -2.01 -1.21 18.11
C ALA A 113 -1.69 -1.73 16.69
N SER A 114 -2.72 -2.16 15.95
CA SER A 114 -2.57 -2.72 14.60
C SER A 114 -3.76 -2.39 13.68
N SER A 115 -4.43 -1.26 13.95
CA SER A 115 -5.60 -0.83 13.19
C SER A 115 -5.28 -0.57 11.72
N TYR A 116 -4.07 -0.09 11.40
CA TYR A 116 -3.60 0.10 10.03
C TYR A 116 -3.56 -1.19 9.21
N LEU A 117 -3.20 -2.31 9.86
CA LEU A 117 -3.09 -3.63 9.24
C LEU A 117 -4.41 -4.42 9.28
N SER A 118 -5.40 -3.94 10.03
CA SER A 118 -6.66 -4.64 10.27
C SER A 118 -7.77 -4.04 9.40
N PRO A 119 -7.92 -4.49 8.14
CA PRO A 119 -8.95 -3.94 7.28
C PRO A 119 -10.35 -4.37 7.74
N ALA A 120 -11.35 -3.55 7.42
CA ALA A 120 -12.76 -3.83 7.71
C ALA A 120 -13.21 -5.19 7.18
N ASP A 121 -14.28 -5.75 7.77
CA ASP A 121 -14.83 -7.03 7.33
C ASP A 121 -15.29 -7.01 5.86
N SER A 122 -15.72 -5.84 5.37
CA SER A 122 -16.10 -5.59 3.98
C SER A 122 -14.95 -5.73 2.98
N MET A 123 -13.70 -5.77 3.43
CA MET A 123 -12.52 -5.67 2.57
C MET A 123 -12.55 -6.63 1.37
N SER A 124 -12.98 -7.88 1.57
CA SER A 124 -13.07 -8.83 0.45
C SER A 124 -14.10 -8.43 -0.59
N ALA A 125 -15.22 -7.84 -0.20
CA ALA A 125 -16.21 -7.26 -1.10
C ALA A 125 -15.66 -5.99 -1.76
N ASP A 126 -15.06 -5.08 -0.98
CA ASP A 126 -14.45 -3.84 -1.49
C ASP A 126 -13.40 -4.11 -2.57
N TRP A 127 -12.61 -5.19 -2.41
CA TRP A 127 -11.66 -5.64 -3.42
C TRP A 127 -12.30 -6.16 -4.70
N GLN A 128 -13.38 -6.93 -4.58
CA GLN A 128 -14.11 -7.39 -5.76
C GLN A 128 -14.77 -6.22 -6.49
N ASP A 129 -15.31 -5.26 -5.74
CA ASP A 129 -15.90 -4.04 -6.27
C ASP A 129 -14.85 -3.17 -6.99
N PHE A 130 -13.65 -3.04 -6.43
CA PHE A 130 -12.53 -2.41 -7.11
C PHE A 130 -12.17 -3.15 -8.41
N CYS A 131 -12.01 -4.48 -8.37
CA CYS A 131 -11.66 -5.27 -9.57
C CYS A 131 -12.71 -5.12 -10.67
N ALA A 132 -14.00 -5.19 -10.32
CA ALA A 132 -15.10 -5.01 -11.26
C ALA A 132 -15.12 -3.60 -11.86
N ALA A 133 -14.88 -2.57 -11.04
CA ALA A 133 -14.80 -1.19 -11.50
C ALA A 133 -13.59 -0.96 -12.43
N PHE A 134 -12.44 -1.56 -12.11
CA PHE A 134 -11.25 -1.52 -12.96
C PHE A 134 -11.50 -2.18 -14.32
N ASP A 135 -12.05 -3.40 -14.32
CA ASP A 135 -12.35 -4.13 -15.55
C ASP A 135 -13.37 -3.35 -16.41
N ALA A 136 -14.40 -2.74 -15.80
CA ALA A 136 -15.35 -1.89 -16.50
C ALA A 136 -14.70 -0.64 -17.10
N ALA A 137 -13.84 0.05 -16.34
CA ALA A 137 -13.10 1.21 -16.84
C ALA A 137 -12.17 0.83 -17.99
N ALA A 138 -11.48 -0.31 -17.91
CA ALA A 138 -10.57 -0.78 -18.95
C ALA A 138 -11.28 -1.10 -20.27
N LEU A 139 -12.52 -1.59 -20.25
CA LEU A 139 -13.30 -1.89 -21.47
C LEU A 139 -13.58 -0.65 -22.33
N GLU A 140 -13.61 0.54 -21.73
CA GLU A 140 -13.87 1.81 -22.42
C GLU A 140 -12.58 2.51 -22.88
N LYS A 141 -11.42 1.88 -22.66
CA LYS A 141 -10.09 2.48 -22.86
C LYS A 141 -9.25 1.66 -23.84
N ASP A 142 -8.13 2.24 -24.26
CA ASP A 142 -7.17 1.60 -25.15
C ASP A 142 -6.04 0.92 -24.38
N ASP A 143 -5.19 0.21 -25.12
CA ASP A 143 -4.05 -0.51 -24.55
C ASP A 143 -3.04 0.45 -23.88
N ILE A 144 -2.95 1.71 -24.34
CA ILE A 144 -2.07 2.73 -23.76
C ILE A 144 -2.50 3.03 -22.33
N TRP A 145 -3.81 3.23 -22.10
CA TRP A 145 -4.34 3.43 -20.75
C TRP A 145 -4.02 2.24 -19.82
N LEU A 146 -4.14 1.02 -20.33
CA LEU A 146 -3.80 -0.19 -19.56
C LEU A 146 -2.30 -0.27 -19.22
N GLU A 147 -1.45 0.10 -20.17
CA GLU A 147 0.00 0.18 -19.96
C GLU A 147 0.36 1.22 -18.90
N GLU A 148 -0.23 2.43 -18.97
CA GLU A 148 -0.02 3.49 -17.97
C GLU A 148 -0.48 3.07 -16.57
N ALA A 149 -1.63 2.39 -16.46
CA ALA A 149 -2.09 1.83 -15.18
C ALA A 149 -1.11 0.77 -14.65
N CYS A 150 -0.58 -0.10 -15.52
CA CYS A 150 0.42 -1.09 -15.12
C CYS A 150 1.73 -0.43 -14.65
N ASP A 151 2.22 0.57 -15.37
CA ASP A 151 3.46 1.26 -15.03
C ASP A 151 3.34 2.01 -13.70
N ALA A 152 2.20 2.65 -13.43
CA ALA A 152 1.94 3.28 -12.13
C ALA A 152 1.82 2.26 -10.99
N ALA A 153 1.21 1.09 -11.23
CA ALA A 153 1.18 0.02 -10.23
C ALA A 153 2.59 -0.50 -9.92
N ILE A 154 3.42 -0.71 -10.96
CA ILE A 154 4.83 -1.08 -10.82
C ILE A 154 5.54 -0.03 -9.97
N GLU A 155 5.44 1.26 -10.33
CA GLU A 155 6.11 2.34 -9.59
C GLU A 155 5.62 2.42 -8.13
N THR A 156 4.35 2.17 -7.87
CA THR A 156 3.79 2.15 -6.52
C THR A 156 4.42 1.05 -5.65
N PHE A 157 4.61 -0.17 -6.19
CA PHE A 157 5.39 -1.21 -5.49
C PHE A 157 6.84 -0.78 -5.24
N GLN A 158 7.50 -0.19 -6.24
CA GLN A 158 8.86 0.30 -6.09
C GLN A 158 8.95 1.40 -5.02
N PHE A 159 7.92 2.24 -4.89
CA PHE A 159 7.82 3.30 -3.89
C PHE A 159 7.84 2.72 -2.47
N PHE A 160 7.02 1.71 -2.19
CA PHE A 160 7.05 1.00 -0.91
C PHE A 160 8.38 0.30 -0.66
N ARG A 161 8.97 -0.34 -1.69
CA ARG A 161 10.27 -1.01 -1.57
C ARG A 161 11.39 -0.04 -1.20
N ARG A 162 11.44 1.15 -1.82
CA ARG A 162 12.45 2.17 -1.48
C ARG A 162 12.31 2.63 -0.04
N ALA A 163 11.08 2.82 0.44
CA ALA A 163 10.84 3.17 1.84
C ALA A 163 11.25 2.05 2.82
N ALA A 164 10.96 0.80 2.48
CA ALA A 164 11.39 -0.37 3.27
C ALA A 164 12.92 -0.47 3.35
N ILE A 165 13.63 -0.25 2.25
CA ILE A 165 15.10 -0.28 2.24
C ILE A 165 15.67 0.87 3.07
N ALA A 166 15.15 2.09 2.89
CA ALA A 166 15.65 3.27 3.59
C ALA A 166 15.50 3.17 5.12
N VAL A 167 14.42 2.57 5.62
CA VAL A 167 14.20 2.40 7.06
C VAL A 167 14.94 1.18 7.63
N ALA A 168 15.22 0.16 6.81
CA ALA A 168 15.92 -1.04 7.27
C ALA A 168 17.37 -0.78 7.69
N GLU A 169 17.99 0.32 7.24
CA GLU A 169 19.35 0.72 7.66
C GLU A 169 19.45 0.92 9.19
N ASP A 170 18.33 1.24 9.85
CA ASP A 170 18.24 1.47 11.29
C ASP A 170 17.90 0.19 12.11
N LEU A 171 17.74 -0.97 11.46
CA LEU A 171 17.42 -2.25 12.12
C LEU A 171 18.65 -3.04 12.61
N ASN A 172 19.88 -2.56 12.33
CA ASN A 172 21.14 -3.22 12.70
C ASN A 172 21.75 -2.67 13.99
#